data_AF-A0A838T8A6-F1
#
_entry.id   AF-A0A838T8A6-F1
#
_cell.length_a   1.000
_cell.length_b   1.000
_cell.length_c   1.000
_cell.angle_alpha   90.00
_cell.angle_beta   90.00
_cell.angle_gamma   90.00
#
_symmetry.space_group_name_H-M   'P 1'
#
loop_
_entity.id
_entity.type
_entity.pdbx_description
1 polymer ?
#
loop_
_entity_poly.entity_id
_entity_poly.type
_entity_poly.pdbx_seq_one_letter_code
_entity_poly.pdbx_strand_id
1 'polypeptide(L)'
;MKTLFFISIFYCSINILHAQQAAPLSPASSQQNSAVINTQFTYKIIDASDKTFGYDLYADSKLVIHQLSIPAMPGNDGFKTKADAEKVAQLVITKMKKGEMPPTVSVEELKKLKVIK
;
A
#
# COMPACT_ATOMS: atom_id res chain seq x y z
N MET A 1 -44.09 7.57 39.63
CA MET A 1 -43.40 6.64 38.70
C MET A 1 -44.27 6.44 37.47
N LYS A 2 -43.66 6.52 36.27
CA LYS A 2 -44.23 6.46 34.89
C LYS A 2 -44.92 7.75 34.38
N THR A 3 -44.18 8.71 33.82
CA THR A 3 -43.90 8.93 32.36
C THR A 3 -45.19 9.20 31.56
N LEU A 4 -45.62 10.44 31.31
CA LEU A 4 -45.07 11.49 30.43
C LEU A 4 -44.72 10.99 29.02
N PHE A 5 -45.64 11.19 28.07
CA PHE A 5 -45.34 11.43 26.65
C PHE A 5 -46.48 12.30 26.06
N PHE A 6 -46.23 13.61 25.99
CA PHE A 6 -47.05 14.53 25.20
C PHE A 6 -46.65 14.38 23.74
N ILE A 7 -47.57 13.84 22.94
CA ILE A 7 -47.52 13.89 21.48
C ILE A 7 -47.92 15.31 21.09
N SER A 8 -46.99 16.08 20.55
CA SER A 8 -47.30 17.32 19.83
C SER A 8 -46.63 17.27 18.47
N ILE A 9 -47.46 16.98 17.48
CA ILE A 9 -47.17 17.11 16.05
C ILE A 9 -47.02 18.60 15.75
N PHE A 10 -45.87 19.01 15.23
CA PHE A 10 -45.75 20.27 14.50
C PHE A 10 -44.85 20.08 13.28
N TYR A 11 -45.49 20.05 12.11
CA TYR A 11 -45.07 20.64 10.85
C TYR A 11 -43.59 21.00 10.69
N CYS A 12 -42.92 20.38 9.72
CA CYS A 12 -42.37 21.15 8.60
C CYS A 12 -41.97 20.23 7.44
N SER A 13 -42.84 20.16 6.43
CA SER A 13 -42.44 19.76 5.08
C SER A 13 -41.52 20.83 4.53
N ILE A 14 -40.21 20.63 4.61
CA ILE A 14 -39.26 21.41 3.82
C ILE A 14 -38.57 20.44 2.86
N ASN A 15 -39.08 20.44 1.63
CA ASN A 15 -38.28 20.08 0.48
C ASN A 15 -37.09 21.05 0.42
N ILE A 16 -35.89 20.59 0.75
CA ILE A 16 -34.67 21.25 0.25
C ILE A 16 -33.98 20.26 -0.68
N LEU A 17 -34.25 20.50 -1.96
CA LEU A 17 -33.39 20.17 -3.07
C LEU A 17 -31.97 20.67 -2.76
N HIS A 18 -31.14 19.82 -2.18
CA HIS A 18 -29.69 20.02 -2.21
C HIS A 18 -29.17 19.29 -3.44
N ALA A 19 -29.03 20.05 -4.52
CA ALA A 19 -28.10 19.70 -5.58
C ALA A 19 -26.73 19.56 -4.91
N GLN A 20 -26.24 18.33 -4.81
CA GLN A 20 -24.90 18.06 -4.32
C GLN A 20 -23.93 18.61 -5.37
N GLN A 21 -23.49 19.85 -5.16
CA GLN A 21 -22.38 20.44 -5.88
C GLN A 21 -21.22 19.47 -5.78
N ALA A 22 -20.70 19.05 -6.94
CA ALA A 22 -19.45 18.33 -7.04
C ALA A 22 -18.42 19.08 -6.20
N ALA A 23 -17.90 18.41 -5.17
CA ALA A 23 -16.77 18.94 -4.42
C ALA A 23 -15.69 19.34 -5.44
N PRO A 24 -15.05 20.52 -5.30
CA PRO A 24 -13.84 20.77 -6.05
C PRO A 24 -12.87 19.65 -5.67
N LEU A 25 -12.47 18.85 -6.65
CA LEU A 25 -11.39 17.88 -6.55
C LEU A 25 -10.19 18.63 -5.98
N SER A 26 -9.95 18.44 -4.69
CA SER A 26 -8.77 18.98 -4.02
C SER A 26 -7.56 18.33 -4.67
N PRO A 27 -6.55 19.07 -5.14
CA PRO A 27 -5.27 18.49 -5.49
C PRO A 27 -4.56 18.10 -4.18
N ALA A 28 -4.93 16.96 -3.62
CA ALA A 28 -4.22 16.33 -2.53
C ALA A 28 -2.94 15.68 -3.08
N SER A 29 -1.82 16.43 -3.07
CA SER A 29 -0.47 15.90 -2.80
C SER A 29 0.62 16.92 -3.16
N SER A 30 0.99 17.79 -2.21
CA SER A 30 2.22 18.60 -2.33
C SER A 30 2.93 18.79 -0.98
N GLN A 31 2.83 17.81 -0.07
CA GLN A 31 3.59 17.76 1.17
C GLN A 31 4.09 16.34 1.47
N GLN A 32 4.84 15.72 0.55
CA GLN A 32 5.53 14.44 0.78
C GLN A 32 6.98 14.41 0.25
N ASN A 33 7.45 15.44 -0.46
CA ASN A 33 8.77 15.42 -1.10
C ASN A 33 9.95 15.50 -0.12
N SER A 34 9.78 16.01 1.09
CA SER A 34 10.90 16.28 2.01
C SER A 34 11.30 15.10 2.90
N ALA A 35 10.40 14.14 3.14
CA ALA A 35 10.70 12.98 3.98
C ALA A 35 11.39 11.84 3.20
N VAL A 36 10.98 11.59 1.95
CA VAL A 36 11.51 10.51 1.12
C VAL A 36 12.99 10.70 0.76
N ILE A 37 13.43 11.96 0.55
CA ILE A 37 14.81 12.29 0.15
C ILE A 37 15.87 11.94 1.20
N ASN A 38 15.51 11.84 2.48
CA ASN A 38 16.44 11.50 3.57
C ASN A 38 16.19 10.10 4.16
N THR A 39 15.19 9.36 3.67
CA THR A 39 14.85 8.03 4.19
C THR A 39 15.91 7.01 3.75
N GLN A 40 16.51 6.31 4.71
CA GLN A 40 17.38 5.18 4.41
C GLN A 40 16.52 3.92 4.23
N PHE A 41 16.55 3.36 3.02
CA PHE A 41 15.92 2.08 2.73
C PHE A 41 16.94 0.93 2.75
N THR A 42 16.66 -0.10 3.52
CA THR A 42 17.43 -1.35 3.58
C THR A 42 16.52 -2.56 3.40
N TYR A 43 17.08 -3.72 3.09
CA TYR A 43 16.32 -4.97 2.98
C TYR A 43 17.02 -6.12 3.69
N LYS A 44 16.25 -7.16 4.02
CA LYS A 44 16.74 -8.44 4.53
C LYS A 44 16.05 -9.57 3.79
N ILE A 45 16.80 -10.57 3.36
CA ILE A 45 16.22 -11.80 2.79
C ILE A 45 15.77 -12.70 3.94
N ILE A 46 14.57 -13.24 3.81
CA ILE A 46 13.94 -14.12 4.81
C ILE A 46 13.55 -15.44 4.16
N ASP A 47 13.50 -16.49 4.97
CA ASP A 47 12.97 -17.78 4.51
C ASP A 47 11.43 -17.71 4.48
N ALA A 48 10.84 -18.32 3.47
CA ALA A 48 9.40 -18.45 3.28
C ALA A 48 9.00 -19.94 3.24
N SER A 49 7.71 -20.22 3.05
CA SER A 49 7.18 -21.58 2.95
C SER A 49 7.89 -22.40 1.86
N ASP A 50 7.86 -23.73 2.00
CA ASP A 50 8.32 -24.66 0.96
C ASP A 50 9.78 -24.44 0.50
N LYS A 51 10.64 -24.01 1.42
CA LYS A 51 12.08 -23.72 1.16
C LYS A 51 12.28 -22.64 0.11
N THR A 52 11.34 -21.71 0.01
CA THR A 52 11.44 -20.51 -0.83
C THR A 52 11.92 -19.31 -0.01
N PHE A 53 12.05 -18.16 -0.66
CA PHE A 53 12.58 -16.94 -0.05
C PHE A 53 11.67 -15.74 -0.27
N GLY A 54 11.60 -14.88 0.73
CA GLY A 54 10.96 -13.58 0.68
C GLY A 54 11.93 -12.46 1.03
N TYR A 55 11.41 -11.25 1.25
CA TYR A 55 12.20 -10.13 1.75
C TYR A 55 11.40 -9.24 2.69
N ASP A 56 12.11 -8.68 3.65
CA ASP A 56 11.70 -7.54 4.44
C ASP A 56 12.35 -6.27 3.91
N LEU A 57 11.60 -5.17 3.89
CA LEU A 57 12.10 -3.83 3.58
C LEU A 57 11.90 -2.93 4.79
N TYR A 58 12.95 -2.19 5.14
CA TYR A 58 12.97 -1.26 6.26
C TYR A 58 13.20 0.16 5.75
N ALA A 59 12.45 1.11 6.30
CA ALA A 59 12.65 2.55 6.13
C ALA A 59 13.07 3.13 7.49
N ASP A 60 14.29 3.65 7.59
CA ASP A 60 14.87 4.15 8.84
C ASP A 60 14.72 3.14 10.00
N SER A 61 15.09 1.88 9.71
CA SER A 61 14.98 0.73 10.62
C SER A 61 13.55 0.26 10.97
N LYS A 62 12.50 0.94 10.50
CA LYS A 62 11.12 0.47 10.64
C LYS A 62 10.76 -0.49 9.50
N LEU A 63 10.26 -1.68 9.83
CA LEU A 63 9.72 -2.61 8.84
C LEU A 63 8.51 -1.97 8.14
N VAL A 64 8.58 -1.85 6.81
CA VAL A 64 7.54 -1.23 5.98
C VAL A 64 6.92 -2.20 4.98
N ILE A 65 7.68 -3.21 4.53
CA ILE A 65 7.17 -4.27 3.66
C ILE A 65 7.67 -5.60 4.20
N HIS A 66 6.76 -6.55 4.35
CA HIS A 66 7.04 -7.95 4.65
C HIS A 66 6.46 -8.80 3.53
N GLN A 67 7.30 -9.27 2.62
CA GLN A 67 6.89 -9.93 1.39
C GLN A 67 7.40 -11.37 1.35
N LEU A 68 6.54 -12.32 1.71
CA LEU A 68 6.86 -13.76 1.68
C LEU A 68 6.69 -14.39 0.30
N SER A 69 5.74 -13.91 -0.50
CA SER A 69 5.41 -14.45 -1.82
C SER A 69 5.91 -13.58 -2.97
N ILE A 70 5.95 -14.13 -4.19
CA ILE A 70 6.31 -13.36 -5.39
C ILE A 70 5.19 -12.34 -5.70
N PRO A 71 5.48 -11.02 -5.76
CA PRO A 71 4.49 -10.01 -6.13
C PRO A 71 3.87 -10.29 -7.51
N ALA A 72 2.63 -9.87 -7.73
CA ALA A 72 1.92 -10.02 -9.01
C ALA A 72 1.80 -11.45 -9.56
N MET A 73 2.12 -12.46 -8.76
CA MET A 73 1.94 -13.87 -9.08
C MET A 73 0.86 -14.47 -8.18
N PRO A 74 0.03 -15.40 -8.69
CA PRO A 74 -0.92 -16.11 -7.86
C PRO A 74 -0.22 -17.07 -6.90
N GLY A 75 -0.84 -17.32 -5.74
CA GLY A 75 -0.36 -18.25 -4.73
C GLY A 75 0.45 -17.58 -3.61
N ASN A 76 1.07 -18.41 -2.77
CA ASN A 76 1.78 -18.00 -1.56
C ASN A 76 3.27 -18.36 -1.57
N ASP A 77 3.75 -18.89 -2.69
CA ASP A 77 5.14 -19.30 -2.85
C ASP A 77 6.05 -18.07 -2.98
N GLY A 78 7.21 -18.15 -2.32
CA GLY A 78 8.28 -17.17 -2.46
C GLY A 78 9.16 -17.42 -3.68
N PHE A 79 10.26 -16.68 -3.74
CA PHE A 79 11.28 -16.83 -4.75
C PHE A 79 12.06 -18.13 -4.57
N LYS A 80 12.47 -18.75 -5.68
CA LYS A 80 13.26 -20.00 -5.65
C LYS A 80 14.68 -19.80 -5.12
N THR A 81 15.22 -18.59 -5.24
CA THR A 81 16.58 -18.26 -4.78
C THR A 81 16.59 -16.95 -4.02
N LYS A 82 17.53 -16.82 -3.07
CA LYS A 82 17.77 -15.57 -2.33
C LYS A 82 18.11 -14.40 -3.25
N ALA A 83 18.88 -14.68 -4.31
CA ALA A 83 19.27 -13.68 -5.31
C ALA A 83 18.07 -13.11 -6.07
N ASP A 84 17.03 -13.93 -6.33
CA ASP A 84 15.82 -13.43 -7.00
C ASP A 84 14.97 -12.57 -6.06
N ALA A 85 14.83 -12.95 -4.79
CA ALA A 85 14.21 -12.10 -3.78
C ALA A 85 14.94 -10.76 -3.63
N GLU A 86 16.27 -10.78 -3.63
CA GLU A 86 17.12 -9.58 -3.55
C GLU A 86 16.89 -8.63 -4.71
N LYS A 87 16.89 -9.11 -5.96
CA LYS A 87 16.64 -8.27 -7.14
C LYS A 87 15.30 -7.54 -7.05
N VAL A 88 14.26 -8.22 -6.59
CA VAL A 88 12.93 -7.63 -6.46
C VAL A 88 12.89 -6.65 -5.29
N ALA A 89 13.52 -6.96 -4.15
CA ALA A 89 13.64 -6.02 -3.04
C ALA A 89 14.33 -4.71 -3.48
N GLN A 90 15.40 -4.80 -4.27
CA GLN A 90 16.11 -3.64 -4.82
C GLN A 90 15.25 -2.83 -5.80
N LEU A 91 14.44 -3.50 -6.63
CA LEU A 91 13.46 -2.85 -7.49
C LEU A 91 12.47 -2.04 -6.65
N VAL A 92 11.89 -2.66 -5.61
CA VAL A 92 10.93 -2.01 -4.72
C VAL A 92 11.56 -0.81 -4.02
N ILE A 93 12.77 -0.93 -3.48
CA ILE A 93 13.52 0.19 -2.90
C ILE A 93 13.69 1.32 -3.91
N THR A 94 14.03 1.00 -5.16
CA THR A 94 14.21 1.99 -6.22
C THR A 94 12.91 2.76 -6.50
N LYS A 95 11.76 2.10 -6.44
CA LYS A 95 10.45 2.72 -6.63
C LYS A 95 10.05 3.58 -5.42
N MET A 96 10.28 3.09 -4.21
CA MET A 96 10.06 3.86 -2.98
C MET A 96 10.90 5.13 -2.92
N LYS A 97 12.17 5.07 -3.35
CA LYS A 97 13.05 6.25 -3.48
C LYS A 97 12.54 7.27 -4.50
N LYS A 98 11.74 6.87 -5.48
CA LYS A 98 11.07 7.76 -6.44
C LYS A 98 9.74 8.32 -5.92
N GLY A 99 9.34 7.97 -4.69
CA GLY A 99 8.07 8.41 -4.09
C GLY A 99 6.87 7.55 -4.46
N GLU A 100 7.04 6.40 -5.10
CA GLU A 100 5.94 5.48 -5.40
C GLU A 100 5.50 4.75 -4.13
N MET A 101 4.35 5.16 -3.56
CA MET A 101 3.82 4.62 -2.29
C MET A 101 2.31 4.32 -2.41
N PRO A 102 1.86 3.07 -2.22
CA PRO A 102 2.66 1.86 -2.08
C PRO A 102 3.36 1.49 -3.41
N PRO A 103 4.58 0.92 -3.37
CA PRO A 103 5.27 0.49 -4.58
C PRO A 103 4.52 -0.68 -5.21
N THR A 104 4.32 -0.61 -6.53
CA THR A 104 3.75 -1.72 -7.31
C THR A 104 4.87 -2.44 -8.07
N VAL A 105 4.73 -3.75 -8.26
CA VAL A 105 5.64 -4.54 -9.08
C VAL A 105 4.82 -5.23 -10.16
N SER A 106 5.17 -5.04 -11.43
CA SER A 106 4.47 -5.68 -12.54
C SER A 106 5.12 -7.01 -12.93
N VAL A 107 4.35 -7.87 -13.59
CA VAL A 107 4.85 -9.13 -14.16
C VAL A 107 5.99 -8.88 -15.16
N GLU A 108 5.91 -7.79 -15.92
CA GLU A 108 6.93 -7.42 -16.90
C GLU A 108 8.26 -7.06 -16.25
N GLU A 109 8.22 -6.34 -15.13
CA GLU A 109 9.41 -6.02 -14.33
C GLU A 109 10.07 -7.30 -13.80
N LEU A 110 9.28 -8.25 -13.32
CA LEU A 110 9.78 -9.55 -12.84
C LEU A 110 10.41 -10.38 -13.96
N LYS A 111 9.80 -10.41 -15.15
CA LYS A 111 10.38 -11.07 -16.35
C LYS A 111 11.69 -10.40 -16.78
N LYS A 112 11.75 -9.07 -16.77
CA LYS A 112 12.96 -8.31 -17.08
C LYS A 112 14.10 -8.61 -16.11
N LEU A 113 13.79 -8.78 -14.83
CA LEU A 113 14.75 -9.22 -13.79
C LEU A 113 15.10 -10.71 -13.87
N LYS A 114 14.43 -11.48 -14.75
CA LYS A 114 14.59 -12.93 -14.94
C LYS A 114 14.36 -13.73 -13.65
N VAL A 115 13.49 -13.22 -12.77
CA VAL A 115 13.10 -13.92 -11.52
C VAL A 115 11.91 -14.84 -11.72
N ILE A 116 11.16 -14.63 -12.80
CA ILE A 116 10.10 -15.50 -13.31
C ILE A 116 10.31 -15.74 -14.81
N LYS A 117 9.65 -16.77 -15.36
CA LYS A 117 9.67 -17.12 -16.78
C LYS A 117 8.55 -16.42 -17.56
#